data_AF-A0A0M9AFT8-F1
#
_entry.id   AF-A0A0M9AFT8-F1
#
_cell.length_a   1.000
_cell.length_b   1.000
_cell.length_c   1.000
_cell.angle_alpha   90.00
_cell.angle_beta   90.00
_cell.angle_gamma   90.00
#
_symmetry.space_group_name_H-M   'P 1'
#
loop_
_entity.id
_entity.type
_entity.pdbx_description
1 polymer ?
#
loop_
_entity_poly.entity_id
_entity_poly.type
_entity_poly.pdbx_seq_one_letter_code
_entity_poly.pdbx_strand_id
1 'polypeptide(L)' 'MREVERRGVVLDVCPQCGGVWLDKGELEKLLSQAREVERHYEEEREAYHRKEGKPYKKKKGFMDLFDQALK' A
#
# COMPACT_ATOMS: atom_id res chain seq x y z
N MET A 1 -16.73 7.18 -17.42
CA MET A 1 -15.75 6.46 -16.57
C MET A 1 -14.72 5.84 -17.49
N ARG A 2 -13.43 5.88 -17.16
CA ARG A 2 -12.37 5.28 -17.96
C ARG A 2 -11.80 4.10 -17.19
N GLU A 3 -11.88 2.93 -17.79
CA GLU A 3 -11.26 1.71 -17.28
C GLU A 3 -9.75 1.74 -17.53
N VAL A 4 -8.96 1.44 -16.49
CA VAL A 4 -7.49 1.45 -16.56
C VAL A 4 -6.93 0.24 -15.82
N GLU A 5 -6.18 -0.61 -16.51
CA GLU A 5 -5.45 -1.70 -15.87
C GLU A 5 -4.08 -1.24 -15.36
N ARG A 6 -3.79 -1.53 -14.08
CA ARG A 6 -2.51 -1.26 -13.42
C ARG A 6 -2.12 -2.43 -12.53
N ARG A 7 -0.93 -3.01 -12.76
CA ARG A 7 -0.37 -4.12 -11.96
C ARG A 7 -1.34 -5.30 -11.81
N GLY A 8 -2.14 -5.56 -12.86
CA GLY A 8 -3.17 -6.60 -12.89
C GLY A 8 -4.40 -6.31 -12.04
N VAL A 9 -4.67 -5.03 -11.72
CA VAL A 9 -5.88 -4.54 -11.07
C VAL A 9 -6.59 -3.61 -12.06
N VAL A 10 -7.87 -3.80 -12.30
CA VAL A 10 -8.66 -2.88 -13.13
C VAL A 10 -9.16 -1.75 -12.23
N LEU A 11 -9.16 -0.53 -12.75
CA LEU A 11 -9.51 0.69 -12.01
C LEU A 11 -10.48 1.52 -12.85
N ASP A 12 -11.59 1.91 -12.24
CA ASP A 12 -12.56 2.81 -12.85
C ASP A 12 -12.28 4.25 -12.44
N VAL A 13 -11.86 5.08 -13.40
CA VAL A 13 -11.46 6.47 -13.13
C VAL A 13 -12.51 7.44 -13.68
N CYS A 14 -12.98 8.37 -12.85
CA CYS A 14 -13.80 9.49 -13.32
C CYS A 14 -12.89 10.56 -13.96
N PRO A 15 -13.08 10.91 -15.25
CA PRO A 15 -12.22 11.87 -15.93
C PRO A 15 -12.42 13.32 -15.44
N GLN A 16 -13.52 13.63 -14.73
CA GLN A 16 -13.80 15.00 -14.25
C GLN A 16 -13.19 15.29 -12.88
N CYS A 17 -13.25 14.35 -11.93
CA CYS A 17 -12.75 14.57 -10.56
C CYS A 17 -11.52 13.72 -10.21
N GLY A 18 -11.14 12.75 -11.05
CA GLY A 18 -10.06 11.81 -10.76
C GLY A 18 -10.41 10.78 -9.68
N GLY A 19 -11.68 10.68 -9.28
CA GLY A 19 -12.15 9.63 -8.38
C GLY A 19 -11.84 8.25 -8.98
N VAL A 20 -11.50 7.30 -8.11
CA VAL A 20 -11.18 5.92 -8.48
C VAL A 20 -12.14 4.99 -7.75
N TRP A 21 -12.79 4.10 -8.50
CA TRP A 21 -13.65 3.05 -7.97
C TRP A 21 -12.98 1.69 -8.22
N LEU A 22 -13.12 0.80 -7.25
CA LEU A 22 -12.56 -0.54 -7.25
C LEU A 22 -13.65 -1.54 -6.86
N ASP A 23 -13.65 -2.71 -7.48
CA ASP A 23 -14.47 -3.81 -7.03
C ASP A 23 -13.87 -4.48 -5.77
N LYS A 24 -14.71 -5.19 -5.02
CA LYS A 24 -14.30 -5.83 -3.75
C LYS A 24 -13.06 -6.73 -3.92
N GLY A 25 -13.00 -7.52 -4.99
CA GLY A 25 -11.87 -8.43 -5.27
C GLY A 25 -10.59 -7.71 -5.71
N GLU A 26 -10.73 -6.53 -6.33
CA GLU A 26 -9.61 -5.73 -6.82
C GLU A 26 -8.93 -4.96 -5.70
N LEU A 27 -9.73 -4.41 -4.79
CA LEU A 27 -9.25 -3.76 -3.58
C LEU A 27 -8.40 -4.74 -2.75
N GLU A 28 -8.85 -5.97 -2.57
CA GLU A 28 -8.12 -6.99 -1.79
C GLU A 28 -6.75 -7.33 -2.42
N LYS A 29 -6.71 -7.44 -3.76
CA LYS A 29 -5.46 -7.65 -4.51
C LYS A 29 -4.51 -6.46 -4.36
N LEU A 30 -5.02 -5.22 -4.42
CA LEU A 30 -4.20 -4.02 -4.28
C LEU A 30 -3.67 -3.87 -2.85
N LEU A 31 -4.49 -4.15 -1.83
CA LEU A 31 -4.08 -4.12 -0.42
C LEU A 31 -3.02 -5.17 -0.11
N SER A 32 -3.14 -6.39 -0.66
CA SER A 32 -2.13 -7.42 -0.45
C SER A 32 -0.77 -7.03 -1.06
N GLN A 33 -0.77 -6.50 -2.29
CA GLN A 33 0.44 -5.94 -2.92
C GLN A 33 1.03 -4.77 -2.13
N ALA A 34 0.19 -3.86 -1.61
CA ALA A 34 0.66 -2.73 -0.81
C ALA A 34 1.34 -3.19 0.49
N ARG A 35 0.78 -4.19 1.18
CA ARG A 35 1.38 -4.79 2.40
C ARG A 35 2.71 -5.48 2.10
N GLU A 36 2.83 -6.15 0.97
CA GLU A 36 4.09 -6.79 0.56
C GLU A 36 5.19 -5.77 0.33
N VAL A 37 4.88 -4.69 -0.38
CA VAL A 37 5.81 -3.60 -0.65
C VAL A 37 6.25 -2.92 0.64
N GLU A 38 5.33 -2.59 1.56
CA GLU A 38 5.66 -1.97 2.84
C GLU A 38 6.57 -2.86 3.69
N ARG A 39 6.28 -4.17 3.75
CA ARG A 39 7.11 -5.14 4.46
C ARG A 39 8.52 -5.22 3.91
N HIS A 40 8.67 -5.30 2.59
CA HIS A 40 9.99 -5.35 1.94
C HIS A 40 10.81 -4.09 2.29
N TYR A 41 10.20 -2.91 2.20
CA TYR A 41 10.87 -1.66 2.57
C TYR A 41 11.27 -1.62 4.05
N GLU A 42 10.44 -2.15 4.96
CA GLU A 42 10.79 -2.24 6.38
C GLU A 42 11.95 -3.20 6.62
N GLU A 43 11.93 -4.39 6.01
CA GLU A 43 13.01 -5.38 6.12
C GLU A 43 14.36 -4.82 5.63
N GLU A 44 14.36 -4.17 4.46
CA GLU A 44 15.56 -3.51 3.91
C GLU A 44 16.07 -2.42 4.84
N ARG A 45 15.17 -1.60 5.38
CA ARG A 45 15.51 -0.50 6.29
C ARG A 45 16.06 -1.02 7.62
N GLU A 46 15.45 -2.06 8.18
CA GLU A 46 15.92 -2.70 9.40
C GLU A 46 17.31 -3.33 9.21
N ALA A 47 17.54 -3.98 8.06
CA ALA A 47 18.84 -4.52 7.70
C ALA A 47 19.92 -3.42 7.61
N TYR A 48 19.58 -2.26 7.02
CA TYR A 48 20.48 -1.10 6.98
C TYR A 48 20.80 -0.56 8.38
N HIS A 49 19.79 -0.33 9.22
CA HIS A 49 20.01 0.18 10.59
C HIS A 49 20.81 -0.81 11.46
N ARG A 50 20.59 -2.12 11.30
CA ARG A 50 21.35 -3.16 11.99
C ARG A 50 22.84 -3.09 11.64
N LYS A 51 23.17 -2.86 10.37
CA LYS A 51 24.57 -2.71 9.92
C LYS A 51 25.22 -1.44 10.48
N GLU A 52 24.49 -0.34 10.62
CA GLU A 52 25.03 0.93 11.13
C GLU A 52 24.95 1.09 12.66
N GLY A 53 24.33 0.17 13.40
CA GLY A 53 24.20 0.23 14.86
C GLY A 53 23.37 1.40 15.39
N LYS A 54 22.61 2.11 14.54
CA LYS A 54 21.75 3.24 14.93
C LYS A 54 20.40 2.74 15.43
N PRO A 55 19.86 3.27 16.55
CA PRO A 55 18.55 2.88 17.04
C PRO A 55 17.45 3.30 16.05
N TYR A 56 16.75 2.33 15.46
CA TYR A 56 15.60 2.57 14.59
C TYR A 56 14.32 2.72 15.43
N LYS A 57 13.57 3.81 15.21
CA LYS A 57 12.21 3.97 15.75
C LYS A 57 11.20 3.73 14.64
N LYS A 58 10.55 2.56 14.66
CA LYS A 58 9.43 2.24 13.78
C LYS A 58 8.27 3.20 14.05
N LYS A 59 7.80 3.89 13.01
CA LYS A 59 6.57 4.69 13.04
C LYS A 59 5.45 3.86 12.41
N LYS A 60 4.21 4.10 12.83
CA LYS A 60 3.04 3.45 12.22
C LYS A 60 3.01 3.76 10.73
N GLY A 61 2.96 2.71 9.92
CA GLY A 61 2.85 2.79 8.48
C GLY A 61 1.47 3.26 8.03
N PHE A 62 1.33 3.50 6.72
CA PHE A 62 0.04 3.87 6.14
C PHE A 62 -0.97 2.72 6.32
N MET A 63 -0.53 1.47 6.17
CA MET A 63 -1.41 0.31 6.33
C MET A 63 -1.79 0.06 7.78
N ASP A 64 -0.92 0.36 8.75
CA ASP A 64 -1.25 0.28 10.18
C ASP A 64 -2.40 1.23 10.56
N LEU A 65 -2.42 2.42 9.94
CA LEU A 65 -3.48 3.42 10.13
C LEU A 65 -4.77 2.99 9.40
N PHE A 66 -4.64 2.47 8.19
CA PHE A 66 -5.76 1.98 7.39
C PHE A 66 -6.50 0.82 8.10
N ASP A 67 -5.77 -0.15 8.64
CA ASP A 67 -6.33 -1.27 9.39
C ASP A 67 -7.00 -0.82 10.71
N GLN A 68 -6.59 0.32 11.28
CA GLN A 68 -7.27 0.92 12.44
C GLN A 68 -8.61 1.58 12.07
N ALA A 69 -8.75 2.08 10.85
CA ALA A 69 -9.96 2.75 10.38
C ALA A 69 -11.04 1.78 9.85
N LEU A 70 -10.64 0.55 9.53
CA LEU A 70 -11.52 -0.52 9.04
C LEU A 70 -12.06 -1.46 10.13
N LYS A 71 -11.62 -1.27 11.38
CA LYS A 71 -12.18 -1.92 12.58
C LYS A 71 -13.26 -1.06 13.19
#